data_AF-A0A6P0T977-F1
#
_entry.id   AF-A0A6P0T977-F1
#
_cell.length_a   1.000
_cell.length_b   1.000
_cell.length_c   1.000
_cell.angle_alpha   90.00
_cell.angle_beta   90.00
_cell.angle_gamma   90.00
#
_symmetry.space_group_name_H-M   'P 1'
#
loop_
_entity.id
_entity.type
_entity.pdbx_description
1 polymer ?
#
loop_
_entity_poly.entity_id
_entity_poly.type
_entity_poly.pdbx_seq_one_letter_code
_entity_poly.pdbx_strand_id
1 'polypeptide(L)'
;MIEADDLLEFIEEFIYTEKGVNLSDLQRTILLSSLQGGRTTYEQIAEDCGYSVSYVRQDIAPKLWLLLSDALGQKITKANARAVLERERRERPQTPRPRESGVKADVAGASGAGATMAAPDSPILGSIAGSGVFASEPLGVEALNQPDTILLVDDQPKNLKLLSDVLEEQGYVVQQAISGMVALQAIALAPPDLLLLDIQMPEMDGYTVCQTLKADPKTQDIPVIFVSAMDEAWDKVKAFSVGGSDYITKPFKLVEVLARVENQLKIWKLQQALKRQNAQLQQAIRELNRLAAIDPVTQLANRDRFDAYLQEVWQQGLMDKIPLSLVMCAVAGLDGLNQTDGKQAGDRGLRHLAHLMKKVAQRPDDLACRYGEVTFAIILPSLGTEATGAIAQTLLNDFHTLTTTSATISAAPAISLSIGVVTMIPTGNSTEAENSTETGASMEELLQRGDRALNDARAKGANCFVVG
;
A
#
# COMPACT_ATOMS: atom_id res chain seq x y z
N MET A 1 -2.06 -41.45 -8.14
CA MET A 1 -1.34 -40.16 -8.02
C MET A 1 -2.39 -39.11 -7.74
N ILE A 2 -2.06 -38.09 -6.97
CA ILE A 2 -2.99 -36.98 -6.73
C ILE A 2 -2.86 -36.04 -7.94
N GLU A 3 -3.98 -35.58 -8.48
CA GLU A 3 -3.98 -34.63 -9.60
C GLU A 3 -3.35 -33.30 -9.18
N ALA A 4 -2.70 -32.62 -10.13
CA ALA A 4 -2.01 -31.36 -9.85
C ALA A 4 -2.98 -30.26 -9.41
N ASP A 5 -4.17 -30.21 -10.00
CA ASP A 5 -5.21 -29.25 -9.67
C ASP A 5 -5.73 -29.46 -8.25
N ASP A 6 -5.94 -30.71 -7.86
CA ASP A 6 -6.36 -30.99 -6.49
C ASP A 6 -5.25 -30.60 -5.47
N LEU A 7 -3.96 -30.78 -5.82
CA LEU A 7 -2.85 -30.37 -4.95
C LEU A 7 -2.77 -28.84 -4.83
N LEU A 8 -3.12 -28.13 -5.90
CA LEU A 8 -3.22 -26.67 -5.92
C LEU A 8 -4.36 -26.19 -5.02
N GLU A 9 -5.55 -26.79 -5.11
CA GLU A 9 -6.68 -26.43 -4.26
C GLU A 9 -6.37 -26.67 -2.77
N PHE A 10 -5.76 -27.83 -2.45
CA PHE A 10 -5.32 -28.16 -1.10
C PHE A 10 -4.37 -27.10 -0.51
N ILE A 11 -3.35 -26.70 -1.28
CA ILE A 11 -2.34 -25.77 -0.77
C ILE A 11 -2.86 -24.33 -0.72
N GLU A 12 -3.80 -23.95 -1.58
CA GLU A 12 -4.48 -22.66 -1.49
C GLU A 12 -5.33 -22.55 -0.23
N GLU A 13 -6.17 -23.56 0.05
CA GLU A 13 -6.97 -23.59 1.28
C GLU A 13 -6.07 -23.61 2.52
N PHE A 14 -4.95 -24.33 2.46
CA PHE A 14 -3.98 -24.41 3.55
C PHE A 14 -3.27 -23.07 3.82
N ILE A 15 -2.75 -22.40 2.78
CA ILE A 15 -2.11 -21.08 2.92
C ILE A 15 -3.12 -20.05 3.42
N TYR A 16 -4.35 -20.07 2.91
CA TYR A 16 -5.39 -19.17 3.37
C TYR A 16 -5.71 -19.39 4.85
N THR A 17 -5.78 -20.64 5.31
CA THR A 17 -6.07 -20.98 6.71
C THR A 17 -4.92 -20.61 7.65
N GLU A 18 -3.67 -20.90 7.28
CA GLU A 18 -2.50 -20.69 8.14
C GLU A 18 -1.96 -19.24 8.11
N LYS A 19 -2.07 -18.56 6.96
CA LYS A 19 -1.45 -17.25 6.72
C LYS A 19 -2.43 -16.16 6.32
N GLY A 20 -3.69 -16.47 6.00
CA GLY A 20 -4.68 -15.50 5.56
C GLY A 20 -4.41 -14.89 4.18
N VAL A 21 -3.56 -15.55 3.36
CA VAL A 21 -3.10 -15.03 2.07
C VAL A 21 -3.70 -15.84 0.92
N ASN A 22 -4.20 -15.16 -0.11
CA ASN A 22 -4.58 -15.77 -1.38
C ASN A 22 -3.42 -15.70 -2.38
N LEU A 23 -3.18 -16.79 -3.10
CA LEU A 23 -2.21 -16.78 -4.20
C LEU A 23 -2.72 -15.89 -5.34
N SER A 24 -1.80 -15.22 -6.04
CA SER A 24 -2.12 -14.51 -7.30
C SER A 24 -2.18 -15.50 -8.47
N ASP A 25 -2.80 -15.09 -9.59
CA ASP A 25 -2.91 -15.95 -10.78
C ASP A 25 -1.54 -16.36 -11.34
N LEU A 26 -0.56 -15.46 -11.28
CA LEU A 26 0.82 -15.77 -11.67
C LEU A 26 1.47 -16.80 -10.72
N GLN A 27 1.21 -16.71 -9.41
CA GLN A 27 1.71 -17.69 -8.44
C GLN A 27 1.06 -19.06 -8.63
N ARG A 28 -0.26 -19.10 -8.91
CA ARG A 28 -0.99 -20.32 -9.29
C ARG A 28 -0.34 -20.98 -10.49
N THR A 29 -0.09 -20.23 -11.57
CA THR A 29 0.50 -20.75 -12.81
C THR A 29 1.91 -21.32 -12.57
N ILE A 30 2.74 -20.64 -11.77
CA ILE A 30 4.09 -21.13 -11.41
C ILE A 30 4.02 -22.44 -10.61
N LEU A 31 3.11 -22.51 -9.63
CA LEU A 31 2.95 -23.67 -8.77
C LEU A 31 2.37 -24.86 -9.54
N LEU A 32 1.32 -24.63 -10.32
CA LEU A 32 0.68 -25.61 -11.19
C LEU A 32 1.67 -26.21 -12.20
N SER A 33 2.48 -25.36 -12.85
CA SER A 33 3.54 -25.82 -13.76
C SER A 33 4.58 -26.70 -13.06
N SER A 34 4.89 -26.39 -11.79
CA SER A 34 5.83 -27.17 -10.98
C SER A 34 5.21 -28.48 -10.49
N LEU A 35 3.89 -28.50 -10.24
CA LEU A 35 3.13 -29.68 -9.84
C LEU A 35 2.91 -30.63 -11.02
N GLN A 36 2.69 -30.14 -12.23
CA GLN A 36 2.47 -30.97 -13.43
C GLN A 36 3.74 -31.68 -13.92
N GLY A 37 4.93 -31.37 -13.35
CA GLY A 37 6.19 -32.04 -13.67
C GLY A 37 6.74 -31.70 -15.07
N GLY A 38 6.17 -30.72 -15.75
CA GLY A 38 6.66 -30.20 -17.03
C GLY A 38 7.98 -29.46 -16.86
N ARG A 39 8.82 -29.46 -17.91
CA ARG A 39 10.06 -28.65 -17.96
C ARG A 39 9.79 -27.16 -18.20
N THR A 40 8.59 -26.67 -17.89
CA THR A 40 8.21 -25.28 -18.12
C THR A 40 9.16 -24.36 -17.37
N THR A 41 9.90 -23.55 -18.11
CA THR A 41 10.89 -22.63 -17.54
C THR A 41 10.21 -21.36 -17.04
N TYR A 42 10.89 -20.56 -16.21
CA TYR A 42 10.33 -19.27 -15.79
C TYR A 42 10.23 -18.30 -16.97
N GLU A 43 11.06 -18.48 -17.98
CA GLU A 43 11.06 -17.77 -19.24
C GLU A 43 9.75 -18.02 -20.02
N GLN A 44 9.32 -19.29 -20.13
CA GLN A 44 8.06 -19.64 -20.80
C GLN A 44 6.83 -19.11 -20.04
N ILE A 45 6.82 -19.24 -18.71
CA ILE A 45 5.73 -18.72 -17.87
C ILE A 45 5.63 -17.20 -17.99
N ALA A 46 6.77 -16.50 -18.04
CA ALA A 46 6.81 -15.06 -18.21
C ALA A 46 6.24 -14.64 -19.58
N GLU A 47 6.59 -15.35 -20.66
CA GLU A 47 6.10 -15.09 -22.01
C GLU A 47 4.58 -15.35 -22.11
N ASP A 48 4.09 -16.49 -21.61
CA ASP A 48 2.67 -16.87 -21.67
C ASP A 48 1.78 -15.93 -20.85
N CYS A 49 2.29 -15.39 -19.75
CA CYS A 49 1.56 -14.48 -18.86
C CYS A 49 1.84 -12.98 -19.15
N GLY A 50 2.67 -12.64 -20.13
CA GLY A 50 2.99 -11.24 -20.47
C GLY A 50 3.83 -10.48 -19.43
N TYR A 51 4.63 -11.18 -18.62
CA TYR A 51 5.52 -10.60 -17.62
C TYR A 51 6.98 -10.62 -18.07
N SER A 52 7.83 -9.78 -17.45
CA SER A 52 9.27 -9.87 -17.69
C SER A 52 9.88 -11.08 -16.96
N VAL A 53 10.85 -11.74 -17.61
CA VAL A 53 11.55 -12.90 -17.04
C VAL A 53 12.23 -12.55 -15.71
N SER A 54 12.82 -11.35 -15.60
CA SER A 54 13.45 -10.90 -14.35
C SER A 54 12.45 -10.77 -13.21
N TYR A 55 11.25 -10.26 -13.48
CA TYR A 55 10.18 -10.13 -12.47
C TYR A 55 9.72 -11.50 -11.97
N VAL A 56 9.46 -12.46 -12.86
CA VAL A 56 9.05 -13.81 -12.48
C VAL A 56 10.15 -14.54 -11.69
N ARG A 57 11.40 -14.47 -12.15
CA ARG A 57 12.52 -15.26 -11.62
C ARG A 57 13.14 -14.68 -10.35
N GLN A 58 13.21 -13.35 -10.23
CA GLN A 58 13.89 -12.68 -9.11
C GLN A 58 12.93 -12.23 -8.01
N ASP A 59 11.64 -12.05 -8.31
CA ASP A 59 10.68 -11.50 -7.36
C ASP A 59 9.58 -12.52 -6.99
N ILE A 60 8.79 -12.96 -7.97
CA ILE A 60 7.59 -13.77 -7.71
C ILE A 60 7.92 -15.20 -7.27
N ALA A 61 8.77 -15.91 -8.01
CA ALA A 61 9.07 -17.30 -7.70
C ALA A 61 9.79 -17.50 -6.35
N PRO A 62 10.82 -16.70 -5.96
CA PRO A 62 11.45 -16.83 -4.66
C PRO A 62 10.49 -16.57 -3.49
N LYS A 63 9.62 -15.55 -3.60
CA LYS A 63 8.62 -15.23 -2.58
C LYS A 63 7.58 -16.34 -2.44
N LEU A 64 7.13 -16.93 -3.55
CA LEU A 64 6.20 -18.06 -3.53
C LEU A 64 6.80 -19.28 -2.80
N TRP A 65 8.05 -19.65 -3.11
CA TRP A 65 8.69 -20.79 -2.45
C TRP A 65 8.99 -20.53 -0.98
N LEU A 66 9.32 -19.29 -0.61
CA LEU A 66 9.49 -18.90 0.78
C LEU A 66 8.17 -18.98 1.55
N LEU A 67 7.08 -18.45 0.98
CA LEU A 67 5.74 -18.52 1.55
C LEU A 67 5.31 -19.97 1.79
N LEU A 68 5.50 -20.83 0.80
CA LEU A 68 5.20 -22.26 0.90
C LEU A 68 6.06 -22.96 1.97
N SER A 69 7.34 -22.60 2.04
CA SER A 69 8.26 -23.18 3.03
C SER A 69 7.89 -22.79 4.46
N ASP A 70 7.50 -21.53 4.65
CA ASP A 70 7.08 -20.98 5.95
C ASP A 70 5.72 -21.53 6.39
N ALA A 71 4.75 -21.67 5.46
CA ALA A 71 3.45 -22.25 5.75
C ALA A 71 3.54 -23.73 6.13
N LEU A 72 4.39 -24.51 5.46
CA LEU A 72 4.52 -25.96 5.69
C LEU A 72 5.65 -26.33 6.66
N GLY A 73 6.35 -25.35 7.23
CA GLY A 73 7.42 -25.55 8.20
C GLY A 73 8.62 -26.35 7.68
N GLN A 74 8.80 -26.46 6.36
CA GLN A 74 9.85 -27.24 5.72
C GLN A 74 10.27 -26.61 4.40
N LYS A 75 11.51 -26.85 3.94
CA LYS A 75 12.04 -26.21 2.73
C LYS A 75 11.35 -26.74 1.45
N ILE A 76 10.62 -25.86 0.77
CA ILE A 76 9.95 -26.12 -0.51
C ILE A 76 10.67 -25.35 -1.63
N THR A 77 10.85 -26.03 -2.74
CA THR A 77 11.50 -25.57 -3.97
C THR A 77 10.74 -26.11 -5.17
N LYS A 78 10.98 -25.54 -6.34
CA LYS A 78 10.43 -26.03 -7.61
C LYS A 78 10.62 -27.54 -7.81
N ALA A 79 11.76 -28.08 -7.38
CA ALA A 79 12.13 -29.48 -7.63
C ALA A 79 11.44 -30.49 -6.67
N ASN A 80 11.06 -30.06 -5.46
CA ASN A 80 10.49 -30.97 -4.44
C ASN A 80 9.03 -30.66 -4.08
N ALA A 81 8.45 -29.57 -4.60
CA ALA A 81 7.09 -29.13 -4.28
C ALA A 81 6.04 -30.23 -4.43
N ARG A 82 6.02 -30.95 -5.56
CA ARG A 82 5.07 -32.03 -5.78
C ARG A 82 5.18 -33.14 -4.73
N ALA A 83 6.40 -33.61 -4.47
CA ALA A 83 6.62 -34.71 -3.54
C ALA A 83 6.25 -34.34 -2.09
N VAL A 84 6.55 -33.11 -1.68
CA VAL A 84 6.20 -32.59 -0.35
C VAL A 84 4.69 -32.45 -0.20
N LEU A 85 4.01 -31.84 -1.18
CA LEU A 85 2.56 -31.63 -1.14
C LEU A 85 1.77 -32.94 -1.21
N GLU A 86 2.23 -33.94 -1.98
CA GLU A 86 1.62 -35.27 -1.98
C GLU A 86 1.75 -35.97 -0.61
N ARG A 87 2.83 -35.74 0.13
CA ARG A 87 3.02 -36.29 1.48
C ARG A 87 2.12 -35.59 2.50
N GLU A 88 2.14 -34.27 2.54
CA GLU A 88 1.31 -33.47 3.47
C GLU A 88 -0.18 -33.77 3.30
N ARG A 89 -0.64 -33.92 2.04
CA ARG A 89 -2.02 -34.28 1.76
C ARG A 89 -2.39 -35.71 2.17
N ARG A 90 -1.45 -36.65 2.15
CA ARG A 90 -1.67 -38.03 2.65
C ARG A 90 -1.71 -38.08 4.17
N GLU A 91 -0.93 -37.24 4.83
CA GLU A 91 -0.82 -37.18 6.30
C GLU A 91 -1.97 -36.37 6.94
N ARG A 92 -2.61 -35.47 6.18
CA ARG A 92 -3.74 -34.62 6.64
C ARG A 92 -4.98 -34.80 5.75
N PRO A 93 -5.70 -35.93 5.82
CA PRO A 93 -6.93 -36.11 5.06
C PRO A 93 -8.03 -35.16 5.56
N GLN A 94 -8.68 -34.44 4.63
CA GLN A 94 -9.90 -33.68 4.94
C GLN A 94 -11.05 -34.64 5.31
N THR A 95 -11.81 -34.29 6.34
CA THR A 95 -13.20 -34.75 6.52
C THR A 95 -14.05 -34.25 5.35
N PRO A 96 -14.94 -35.08 4.77
CA PRO A 96 -15.67 -34.72 3.56
C PRO A 96 -16.71 -33.61 3.83
N ARG A 97 -16.73 -32.57 2.98
CA ARG A 97 -17.86 -31.63 2.91
C ARG A 97 -19.11 -32.33 2.32
N PRO A 98 -20.33 -31.92 2.70
CA PRO A 98 -21.56 -32.48 2.13
C PRO A 98 -21.65 -32.13 0.64
N ARG A 99 -22.11 -33.10 -0.16
CA ARG A 99 -22.40 -32.94 -1.57
C ARG A 99 -23.47 -31.88 -1.77
N GLU A 100 -23.14 -30.80 -2.48
CA GLU A 100 -24.17 -29.97 -3.11
C GLU A 100 -24.88 -30.79 -4.18
N SER A 101 -26.17 -30.99 -3.92
CA SER A 101 -27.17 -31.59 -4.79
C SER A 101 -27.27 -30.82 -6.10
N GLY A 102 -27.21 -31.57 -7.20
CA GLY A 102 -27.23 -31.02 -8.55
C GLY A 102 -28.50 -30.25 -8.92
N VAL A 103 -28.30 -29.31 -9.83
CA VAL A 103 -29.31 -28.88 -10.79
C VAL A 103 -28.72 -29.10 -12.18
N LYS A 104 -29.33 -30.05 -12.89
CA LYS A 104 -29.18 -30.22 -14.35
C LYS A 104 -30.01 -29.13 -15.04
N ALA A 105 -29.44 -28.52 -16.07
CA ALA A 105 -30.07 -28.12 -17.34
C ALA A 105 -29.01 -27.33 -18.13
N ASP A 106 -28.83 -27.41 -19.43
CA ASP A 106 -29.20 -28.38 -20.45
C ASP A 106 -28.31 -28.01 -21.64
N VAL A 107 -27.80 -29.02 -22.34
CA VAL A 107 -27.00 -28.86 -23.55
C VAL A 107 -27.93 -28.85 -24.75
N ALA A 108 -27.97 -27.72 -25.45
CA ALA A 108 -28.25 -27.63 -26.88
C ALA A 108 -27.49 -26.39 -27.38
N GLY A 109 -26.50 -26.45 -28.27
CA GLY A 109 -26.46 -27.23 -29.50
C GLY A 109 -26.61 -26.25 -30.66
N ALA A 110 -25.52 -25.61 -31.08
CA ALA A 110 -25.42 -24.96 -32.39
C ALA A 110 -23.94 -24.82 -32.79
N SER A 111 -23.53 -25.72 -33.67
CA SER A 111 -22.35 -25.63 -34.50
C SER A 111 -22.57 -24.55 -35.57
N GLY A 112 -21.50 -23.81 -35.91
CA GLY A 112 -21.32 -23.35 -37.29
C GLY A 112 -20.86 -21.90 -37.46
N ALA A 113 -19.83 -21.79 -38.30
CA ALA A 113 -19.41 -20.63 -39.09
C ALA A 113 -18.51 -19.59 -38.43
N GLY A 114 -17.30 -19.50 -39.01
CA GLY A 114 -16.31 -18.49 -38.69
C GLY A 114 -16.68 -17.11 -39.23
N ALA A 115 -16.05 -16.11 -38.62
CA ALA A 115 -15.84 -14.81 -39.20
C ALA A 115 -14.63 -14.17 -38.50
N THR A 116 -13.53 -14.09 -39.24
CA THR A 116 -12.49 -13.08 -39.09
C THR A 116 -13.13 -11.70 -38.96
N MET A 117 -12.74 -10.90 -37.96
CA MET A 117 -12.77 -9.42 -37.98
C MET A 117 -12.14 -8.94 -36.67
N ALA A 118 -10.93 -8.38 -36.72
CA ALA A 118 -10.66 -6.95 -36.94
C ALA A 118 -10.80 -6.15 -35.63
N ALA A 119 -9.66 -5.67 -35.14
CA ALA A 119 -9.53 -4.73 -34.03
C ALA A 119 -10.32 -3.45 -34.33
N PRO A 120 -11.02 -2.85 -33.35
CA PRO A 120 -11.60 -1.53 -33.55
C PRO A 120 -10.51 -0.46 -33.46
N ASP A 121 -10.51 0.36 -34.49
CA ASP A 121 -9.61 1.47 -34.76
C ASP A 121 -9.52 2.49 -33.62
N SER A 122 -8.31 3.00 -33.43
CA SER A 122 -8.05 4.26 -32.73
C SER A 122 -8.72 5.43 -33.45
N PRO A 123 -9.40 6.36 -32.75
CA PRO A 123 -9.70 7.65 -33.32
C PRO A 123 -8.70 8.72 -32.85
N ILE A 124 -8.04 9.31 -33.84
CA ILE A 124 -7.86 10.76 -34.02
C ILE A 124 -6.85 11.45 -33.10
N LEU A 125 -5.59 11.46 -33.56
CA LEU A 125 -4.58 12.46 -33.23
C LEU A 125 -4.74 13.63 -34.22
N GLY A 126 -5.67 14.53 -33.91
CA GLY A 126 -5.92 15.76 -34.66
C GLY A 126 -5.40 16.97 -33.89
N SER A 127 -4.24 17.49 -34.31
CA SER A 127 -3.83 18.90 -34.22
C SER A 127 -4.29 19.71 -33.01
N ILE A 128 -3.47 19.73 -31.96
CA ILE A 128 -3.37 20.89 -31.05
C ILE A 128 -1.91 21.35 -31.07
N ALA A 129 -1.57 22.08 -32.13
CA ALA A 129 -0.47 23.04 -32.08
C ALA A 129 -1.02 24.29 -31.36
N GLY A 130 -0.53 24.56 -30.14
CA GLY A 130 -0.92 25.77 -29.43
C GLY A 130 -0.70 25.70 -27.93
N SER A 131 0.49 26.15 -27.52
CA SER A 131 0.74 26.86 -26.27
C SER A 131 0.80 26.06 -24.97
N GLY A 132 2.05 25.70 -24.63
CA GLY A 132 2.61 26.06 -23.32
C GLY A 132 2.44 25.03 -22.21
N VAL A 133 3.57 24.72 -21.57
CA VAL A 133 3.73 23.97 -20.31
C VAL A 133 3.69 22.46 -20.48
N PHE A 134 4.75 21.90 -21.05
CA PHE A 134 5.53 20.77 -20.48
C PHE A 134 6.85 20.72 -21.27
N ALA A 135 7.68 21.75 -21.10
CA ALA A 135 9.10 21.58 -21.34
C ALA A 135 9.61 20.70 -20.20
N SER A 136 9.88 19.43 -20.49
CA SER A 136 10.68 18.60 -19.61
C SER A 136 12.06 19.23 -19.53
N GLU A 137 12.31 20.01 -18.47
CA GLU A 137 13.67 20.33 -18.09
C GLU A 137 14.40 19.00 -17.87
N PRO A 138 15.55 18.77 -18.53
CA PRO A 138 16.36 17.60 -18.22
C PRO A 138 16.74 17.70 -16.75
N LEU A 139 16.29 16.71 -15.95
CA LEU A 139 16.68 16.53 -14.56
C LEU A 139 18.18 16.76 -14.43
N GLY A 140 18.53 17.81 -13.70
CA GLY A 140 19.89 18.26 -13.50
C GLY A 140 20.79 17.11 -13.09
N VAL A 141 21.71 16.78 -13.99
CA VAL A 141 22.87 15.90 -13.76
C VAL A 141 23.91 16.55 -12.82
N GLU A 142 23.59 17.71 -12.24
CA GLU A 142 24.53 18.54 -11.47
C GLU A 142 24.75 18.05 -10.02
N ALA A 143 23.87 17.21 -9.47
CA ALA A 143 24.02 16.68 -8.11
C ALA A 143 24.99 15.49 -7.97
N LEU A 144 25.60 15.01 -9.07
CA LEU A 144 26.56 13.89 -9.06
C LEU A 144 28.03 14.33 -8.96
N ASN A 145 28.30 15.63 -8.83
CA ASN A 145 29.66 16.19 -8.85
C ASN A 145 30.18 16.64 -7.48
N GLN A 146 29.49 16.30 -6.38
CA GLN A 146 30.09 16.46 -5.07
C GLN A 146 30.97 15.25 -4.76
N PRO A 147 32.25 15.46 -4.40
CA PRO A 147 33.14 14.37 -4.02
C PRO A 147 32.60 13.67 -2.77
N ASP A 148 32.66 12.34 -2.75
CA ASP A 148 32.18 11.56 -1.60
C ASP A 148 33.01 11.89 -0.36
N THR A 149 32.33 12.09 0.76
CA THR A 149 32.96 12.41 2.03
C THR A 149 33.17 11.14 2.84
N ILE A 150 34.42 10.88 3.20
CA ILE A 150 34.83 9.72 4.02
C ILE A 150 35.33 10.22 5.36
N LEU A 151 34.75 9.71 6.45
CA LEU A 151 35.27 9.95 7.79
C LEU A 151 36.21 8.80 8.19
N LEU A 152 37.46 9.14 8.49
CA LEU A 152 38.45 8.25 9.06
C LEU A 152 38.48 8.41 10.58
N VAL A 153 38.42 7.30 11.30
CA VAL A 153 38.49 7.29 12.77
C VAL A 153 39.53 6.28 13.21
N ASP A 154 40.64 6.75 13.78
CA ASP A 154 41.76 5.94 14.26
C ASP A 154 42.54 6.75 15.30
N ASP A 155 42.97 6.12 16.40
CA ASP A 155 43.69 6.80 17.47
C ASP A 155 45.16 7.11 17.12
N GLN A 156 45.68 6.50 16.05
CA GLN A 156 47.05 6.69 15.59
C GLN A 156 47.10 7.70 14.44
N PRO A 157 47.72 8.89 14.64
CA PRO A 157 47.81 9.93 13.61
C PRO A 157 48.50 9.47 12.31
N LYS A 158 49.38 8.47 12.41
CA LYS A 158 50.06 7.88 11.24
C LYS A 158 49.09 7.15 10.30
N ASN A 159 48.12 6.42 10.85
CA ASN A 159 47.12 5.70 10.06
C ASN A 159 46.18 6.69 9.38
N LEU A 160 45.71 7.69 10.13
CA LEU A 160 44.91 8.79 9.60
C LEU A 160 45.62 9.48 8.43
N LYS A 161 46.89 9.85 8.60
CA LYS A 161 47.65 10.54 7.55
C LYS A 161 47.83 9.67 6.29
N LEU A 162 48.24 8.42 6.45
CA LEU A 162 48.44 7.48 5.34
C LEU A 162 47.14 7.27 4.54
N LEU A 163 46.03 6.98 5.22
CA LEU A 163 44.75 6.73 4.56
C LEU A 163 44.16 7.99 3.95
N SER A 164 44.34 9.15 4.60
CA SER A 164 43.88 10.42 4.04
C SER A 164 44.59 10.73 2.74
N ASP A 165 45.92 10.65 2.71
CA ASP A 165 46.70 10.95 1.50
C ASP A 165 46.25 10.07 0.31
N VAL A 166 46.05 8.77 0.57
CA VAL A 166 45.64 7.80 -0.46
C VAL A 166 44.21 8.03 -0.95
N LEU A 167 43.27 8.37 -0.06
CA LEU A 167 41.87 8.60 -0.42
C LEU A 167 41.68 9.98 -1.09
N GLU A 168 42.37 11.01 -0.61
CA GLU A 168 42.38 12.34 -1.23
C GLU A 168 42.96 12.30 -2.64
N GLU A 169 43.99 11.49 -2.90
CA GLU A 169 44.53 11.24 -4.25
C GLU A 169 43.50 10.64 -5.22
N GLN A 170 42.50 9.91 -4.70
CA GLN A 170 41.39 9.37 -5.50
C GLN A 170 40.22 10.37 -5.66
N GLY A 171 40.33 11.58 -5.10
CA GLY A 171 39.32 12.62 -5.21
C GLY A 171 38.23 12.59 -4.16
N TYR A 172 38.39 11.80 -3.08
CA TYR A 172 37.48 11.81 -1.94
C TYR A 172 37.75 13.00 -1.01
N VAL A 173 36.70 13.51 -0.35
CA VAL A 173 36.86 14.48 0.74
C VAL A 173 37.03 13.71 2.03
N VAL A 174 38.20 13.84 2.67
CA VAL A 174 38.50 13.08 3.89
C VAL A 174 38.35 13.96 5.13
N GLN A 175 37.57 13.46 6.08
CA GLN A 175 37.51 13.99 7.44
C GLN A 175 38.23 13.03 8.38
N GLN A 176 38.84 13.56 9.44
CA GLN A 176 39.63 12.77 10.38
C GLN A 176 39.11 12.96 11.80
N ALA A 177 39.03 11.87 12.57
CA ALA A 177 38.76 11.89 14.00
C ALA A 177 39.74 10.97 14.72
N ILE A 178 40.27 11.45 15.84
CA ILE A 178 41.25 10.71 16.66
C ILE A 178 40.60 9.84 17.76
N SER A 179 39.27 9.91 17.89
CA SER A 179 38.52 9.13 18.87
C SER A 179 37.07 8.95 18.43
N GLY A 180 36.41 7.90 18.96
CA GLY A 180 35.00 7.63 18.69
C GLY A 180 34.07 8.77 19.09
N MET A 181 34.37 9.47 20.19
CA MET A 181 33.57 10.60 20.66
C MET A 181 33.64 11.82 19.74
N VAL A 182 34.84 12.14 19.22
CA VAL A 182 35.01 13.19 18.20
C VAL A 182 34.30 12.80 16.90
N ALA A 183 34.36 11.53 16.52
CA ALA A 183 33.67 11.02 15.33
C ALA A 183 32.14 11.18 15.44
N LEU A 184 31.53 10.81 16.58
CA LEU A 184 30.10 10.98 16.80
C LEU A 184 29.66 12.46 16.74
N GLN A 185 30.46 13.36 17.30
CA GLN A 185 30.21 14.80 17.22
C GLN A 185 30.29 15.31 15.76
N ALA A 186 31.30 14.86 15.01
CA ALA A 186 31.45 15.23 13.60
C ALA A 186 30.27 14.72 12.75
N ILE A 187 29.87 13.46 12.93
CA ILE A 187 28.76 12.84 12.19
C ILE A 187 27.43 13.56 12.48
N ALA A 188 27.21 14.00 13.73
CA ALA A 188 26.01 14.74 14.10
C ALA A 188 25.92 16.12 13.43
N LEU A 189 27.06 16.75 13.13
CA LEU A 189 27.14 18.04 12.42
C LEU A 189 27.02 17.87 10.91
N ALA A 190 27.76 16.92 10.35
CA ALA A 190 27.82 16.64 8.92
C ALA A 190 28.03 15.13 8.69
N PRO A 191 26.98 14.37 8.36
CA PRO A 191 27.10 12.92 8.17
C PRO A 191 27.94 12.61 6.92
N PRO A 192 28.94 11.71 7.02
CA PRO A 192 29.74 11.28 5.88
C PRO A 192 29.00 10.25 5.02
N ASP A 193 29.48 10.05 3.79
CA ASP A 193 28.98 9.01 2.88
C ASP A 193 29.54 7.61 3.23
N LEU A 194 30.68 7.55 3.91
CA LEU A 194 31.29 6.32 4.42
C LEU A 194 32.15 6.57 5.66
N LEU A 195 32.15 5.61 6.59
CA LEU A 195 32.99 5.61 7.78
C LEU A 195 34.04 4.49 7.71
N LEU A 196 35.32 4.84 7.82
CA LEU A 196 36.41 3.90 8.10
C LEU A 196 36.76 4.00 9.58
N LEU A 197 36.53 2.94 10.34
CA LEU A 197 36.51 2.97 11.79
C LEU A 197 37.45 1.94 12.39
N ASP A 198 38.48 2.39 13.11
CA ASP A 198 39.31 1.50 13.91
C ASP A 198 38.50 0.87 15.04
N ILE A 199 38.71 -0.41 15.28
CA ILE A 199 38.05 -1.15 16.36
C ILE A 199 38.70 -0.81 17.69
N GLN A 200 40.04 -0.77 17.72
CA GLN A 200 40.81 -0.62 18.94
C GLN A 200 41.17 0.84 19.18
N MET A 201 40.33 1.55 19.93
CA MET A 201 40.58 2.95 20.31
C MET A 201 40.46 3.13 21.83
N PRO A 202 41.21 4.07 22.44
CA PRO A 202 41.03 4.44 23.83
C PRO A 202 39.63 4.98 24.13
N GLU A 203 39.18 4.80 25.36
CA GLU A 203 37.89 5.28 25.91
C GLU A 203 36.64 4.64 25.32
N MET A 204 36.51 4.60 23.99
CA MET A 204 35.35 4.06 23.27
C MET A 204 35.81 3.24 22.06
N ASP A 205 35.42 1.97 22.03
CA ASP A 205 35.75 1.07 20.92
C ASP A 205 34.91 1.38 19.65
N GLY A 206 35.41 0.96 18.49
CA GLY A 206 34.70 1.16 17.23
C GLY A 206 33.35 0.45 17.17
N TYR A 207 33.19 -0.67 17.87
CA TYR A 207 31.90 -1.38 17.92
C TYR A 207 30.81 -0.53 18.57
N THR A 208 31.12 0.15 19.68
CA THR A 208 30.19 1.04 20.39
C THR A 208 29.78 2.24 19.53
N VAL A 209 30.73 2.82 18.79
CA VAL A 209 30.44 3.89 17.81
C VAL A 209 29.48 3.39 16.74
N CYS A 210 29.76 2.23 16.14
CA CYS A 210 28.89 1.66 15.10
C CYS A 210 27.48 1.38 15.62
N GLN A 211 27.34 0.77 16.80
CA GLN A 211 26.02 0.51 17.40
C GLN A 211 25.23 1.80 17.63
N THR A 212 25.91 2.87 18.08
CA THR A 212 25.30 4.18 18.28
C THR A 212 24.75 4.75 16.97
N LEU A 213 25.52 4.65 15.88
CA LEU A 213 25.08 5.09 14.55
C LEU A 213 23.92 4.26 14.02
N LYS A 214 23.97 2.93 14.18
CA LYS A 214 22.91 2.04 13.71
C LYS A 214 21.60 2.17 14.49
N ALA A 215 21.65 2.71 15.71
CA ALA A 215 20.46 2.98 16.51
C ALA A 215 19.72 4.27 16.11
N ASP A 216 20.38 5.23 15.45
CA ASP A 216 19.77 6.49 15.04
C ASP A 216 19.23 6.41 13.60
N PRO A 217 17.93 6.62 13.36
CA PRO A 217 17.34 6.61 12.02
C PRO A 217 18.02 7.52 10.99
N LYS A 218 18.69 8.59 11.43
CA LYS A 218 19.40 9.53 10.56
C LYS A 218 20.77 9.04 10.10
N THR A 219 21.41 8.17 10.87
CA THR A 219 22.80 7.72 10.61
C THR A 219 22.92 6.21 10.38
N GLN A 220 21.85 5.45 10.62
CA GLN A 220 21.82 3.99 10.46
C GLN A 220 22.20 3.49 9.07
N ASP A 221 21.97 4.31 8.04
CA ASP A 221 22.25 3.95 6.65
C ASP A 221 23.72 4.19 6.25
N ILE A 222 24.52 4.89 7.07
CA ILE A 222 25.93 5.18 6.74
C ILE A 222 26.71 3.86 6.75
N PRO A 223 27.43 3.51 5.66
CA PRO A 223 28.22 2.29 5.60
C PRO A 223 29.45 2.43 6.49
N VAL A 224 29.69 1.41 7.32
CA VAL A 224 30.83 1.38 8.23
C VAL A 224 31.76 0.25 7.81
N ILE A 225 32.99 0.60 7.44
CA ILE A 225 34.08 -0.34 7.21
C ILE A 225 34.97 -0.33 8.43
N PHE A 226 35.03 -1.47 9.13
CA PHE A 226 35.91 -1.61 10.28
C PHE A 226 37.36 -1.81 9.86
N VAL A 227 38.28 -1.30 10.67
CA VAL A 227 39.72 -1.55 10.55
C VAL A 227 40.19 -2.24 11.81
N SER A 228 40.92 -3.36 11.70
CA SER A 228 41.42 -4.12 12.86
C SER A 228 42.88 -4.54 12.71
N ALA A 229 43.63 -4.52 13.81
CA ALA A 229 44.96 -5.11 13.89
C ALA A 229 44.96 -6.64 14.14
N MET A 230 43.80 -7.21 14.50
CA MET A 230 43.66 -8.64 14.82
C MET A 230 43.00 -9.41 13.68
N ASP A 231 43.61 -10.53 13.28
CA ASP A 231 43.15 -11.41 12.19
C ASP A 231 42.24 -12.55 12.71
N GLU A 232 41.70 -12.41 13.93
CA GLU A 232 40.84 -13.42 14.53
C GLU A 232 39.46 -13.43 13.85
N ALA A 233 39.01 -14.61 13.45
CA ALA A 233 37.71 -14.80 12.79
C ALA A 233 36.51 -14.26 13.62
N TRP A 234 36.69 -14.15 14.94
CA TRP A 234 35.68 -13.64 15.87
C TRP A 234 35.41 -12.13 15.70
N ASP A 235 36.41 -11.33 15.37
CA ASP A 235 36.23 -9.89 15.14
C ASP A 235 35.43 -9.61 13.86
N LYS A 236 35.60 -10.45 12.84
CA LYS A 236 34.85 -10.32 11.58
C LYS A 236 33.36 -10.59 11.80
N VAL A 237 33.03 -11.67 12.52
CA VAL A 237 31.64 -12.01 12.84
C VAL A 237 31.00 -10.92 13.70
N LYS A 238 31.73 -10.39 14.69
CA LYS A 238 31.25 -9.31 15.55
C LYS A 238 31.00 -8.03 14.75
N ALA A 239 31.94 -7.63 13.89
CA ALA A 239 31.82 -6.46 13.02
C ALA A 239 30.52 -6.46 12.19
N PHE A 240 30.18 -7.57 11.53
CA PHE A 240 28.92 -7.66 10.79
C PHE A 240 27.70 -7.70 11.72
N SER A 241 27.80 -8.35 12.88
CA SER A 241 26.67 -8.45 13.83
C SER A 241 26.25 -7.10 14.42
N VAL A 242 27.17 -6.15 14.54
CA VAL A 242 26.88 -4.79 15.03
C VAL A 242 26.49 -3.81 13.92
N GLY A 243 26.35 -4.30 12.69
CA GLY A 243 25.93 -3.52 11.52
C GLY A 243 27.06 -2.96 10.67
N GLY A 244 28.29 -3.47 10.81
CA GLY A 244 29.38 -3.17 9.88
C GLY A 244 29.06 -3.66 8.47
N SER A 245 29.37 -2.83 7.48
CA SER A 245 29.20 -3.15 6.06
C SER A 245 30.37 -3.97 5.52
N ASP A 246 31.57 -3.76 6.08
CA ASP A 246 32.77 -4.50 5.71
C ASP A 246 33.86 -4.41 6.79
N TYR A 247 35.00 -5.09 6.57
CA TYR A 247 36.18 -5.02 7.42
C TYR A 247 37.49 -5.04 6.61
N ILE A 248 38.54 -4.41 7.15
CA ILE A 248 39.91 -4.35 6.62
C ILE A 248 40.90 -4.71 7.74
N THR A 249 41.87 -5.57 7.45
CA THR A 249 42.95 -5.92 8.38
C THR A 249 44.17 -5.00 8.21
N LYS A 250 44.80 -4.60 9.31
CA LYS A 250 46.13 -3.97 9.36
C LYS A 250 47.22 -5.09 9.27
N PRO A 251 48.37 -4.85 8.60
CA PRO A 251 48.78 -3.63 7.92
C PRO A 251 48.01 -3.41 6.61
N PHE A 252 47.73 -2.13 6.31
CA PHE A 252 46.90 -1.75 5.17
C PHE A 252 47.50 -2.17 3.83
N LYS A 253 46.70 -2.88 3.03
CA LYS A 253 46.94 -3.03 1.60
C LYS A 253 46.13 -1.95 0.90
N LEU A 254 46.77 -0.87 0.46
CA LEU A 254 46.08 0.32 -0.07
C LEU A 254 45.11 0.00 -1.21
N VAL A 255 45.49 -0.94 -2.11
CA VAL A 255 44.61 -1.41 -3.19
C VAL A 255 43.33 -2.08 -2.67
N GLU A 256 43.42 -2.80 -1.56
CA GLU A 256 42.25 -3.42 -0.91
C GLU A 256 41.34 -2.37 -0.27
N VAL A 257 41.93 -1.37 0.40
CA VAL A 257 41.19 -0.26 1.01
C VAL A 257 40.36 0.46 -0.04
N LEU A 258 41.00 0.88 -1.14
CA LEU A 258 40.34 1.60 -2.23
C LEU A 258 39.20 0.78 -2.85
N ALA A 259 39.44 -0.49 -3.15
CA ALA A 259 38.43 -1.36 -3.75
C ALA A 259 37.20 -1.54 -2.84
N ARG A 260 37.41 -1.69 -1.52
CA ARG A 260 36.31 -1.84 -0.56
C ARG A 260 35.54 -0.54 -0.35
N VAL A 261 36.25 0.59 -0.23
CA VAL A 261 35.64 1.92 -0.12
C VAL A 261 34.77 2.20 -1.34
N GLU A 262 35.31 2.03 -2.56
CA GLU A 262 34.58 2.27 -3.81
C GLU A 262 33.31 1.39 -3.89
N ASN A 263 33.45 0.10 -3.56
CA ASN A 263 32.32 -0.82 -3.61
C ASN A 263 31.21 -0.45 -2.61
N GLN A 264 31.57 -0.11 -1.38
CA GLN A 264 30.60 0.27 -0.35
C GLN A 264 29.92 1.60 -0.67
N LEU A 265 30.66 2.60 -1.16
CA LEU A 265 30.08 3.86 -1.64
C LEU A 265 29.11 3.62 -2.80
N LYS A 266 29.46 2.76 -3.75
CA LYS A 266 28.57 2.40 -4.88
C LYS A 266 27.28 1.74 -4.40
N ILE A 267 27.38 0.78 -3.50
CA ILE A 267 26.20 0.10 -2.92
C ILE A 267 25.32 1.12 -2.20
N TRP A 268 25.91 1.97 -1.36
CA TRP A 268 25.19 2.99 -0.62
C TRP A 268 24.48 3.98 -1.54
N LYS A 269 25.15 4.51 -2.57
CA LYS A 269 24.56 5.41 -3.57
C LYS A 269 23.36 4.78 -4.28
N LEU A 270 23.48 3.51 -4.68
CA LEU A 270 22.38 2.78 -5.33
C LEU A 270 21.19 2.61 -4.37
N GLN A 271 21.44 2.29 -3.10
CA GLN A 271 20.39 2.19 -2.09
C GLN A 271 19.69 3.53 -1.84
N GLN A 272 20.45 4.63 -1.76
CA GLN A 272 19.89 5.97 -1.61
C GLN A 272 19.04 6.38 -2.82
N ALA A 273 19.54 6.11 -4.04
CA ALA A 273 18.78 6.37 -5.28
C ALA A 273 17.48 5.58 -5.32
N LEU A 274 17.50 4.30 -4.96
CA LEU A 274 16.32 3.45 -4.89
C LEU A 274 15.30 3.96 -3.87
N LYS A 275 15.74 4.34 -2.66
CA LYS A 275 14.86 4.93 -1.64
C LYS A 275 14.20 6.21 -2.13
N ARG A 276 14.95 7.10 -2.80
CA ARG A 276 14.41 8.33 -3.40
C ARG A 276 13.37 8.04 -4.48
N GLN A 277 13.65 7.08 -5.38
CA GLN A 277 12.69 6.69 -6.42
C GLN A 277 11.40 6.10 -5.84
N ASN A 278 11.51 5.23 -4.82
CA ASN A 278 10.33 4.68 -4.14
C ASN A 278 9.48 5.78 -3.50
N ALA A 279 10.10 6.76 -2.84
CA ALA A 279 9.38 7.89 -2.27
C ALA A 279 8.64 8.71 -3.35
N GLN A 280 9.29 8.95 -4.49
CA GLN A 280 8.68 9.65 -5.64
C GLN A 280 7.50 8.86 -6.23
N LEU A 281 7.66 7.55 -6.44
CA LEU A 281 6.60 6.69 -6.95
C LEU A 281 5.39 6.66 -6.02
N GLN A 282 5.62 6.54 -4.71
CA GLN A 282 4.55 6.59 -3.72
C GLN A 282 3.82 7.93 -3.73
N GLN A 283 4.54 9.04 -3.92
CA GLN A 283 3.93 10.36 -4.06
C GLN A 283 3.09 10.46 -5.33
N ALA A 284 3.59 9.97 -6.47
CA ALA A 284 2.86 9.95 -7.73
C ALA A 284 1.58 9.11 -7.63
N ILE A 285 1.65 7.93 -7.00
CA ILE A 285 0.48 7.08 -6.76
C ILE A 285 -0.55 7.81 -5.89
N ARG A 286 -0.11 8.47 -4.81
CA ARG A 286 -1.01 9.25 -3.96
C ARG A 286 -1.72 10.36 -4.74
N GLU A 287 -1.00 11.06 -5.62
CA GLU A 287 -1.58 12.11 -6.43
C GLU A 287 -2.55 11.55 -7.48
N LEU A 288 -2.21 10.44 -8.14
CA LEU A 288 -3.12 9.77 -9.08
C LEU A 288 -4.40 9.31 -8.37
N ASN A 289 -4.29 8.72 -7.17
CA ASN A 289 -5.45 8.33 -6.37
C ASN A 289 -6.28 9.56 -5.96
N ARG A 290 -5.65 10.70 -5.68
CA ARG A 290 -6.34 11.97 -5.41
C ARG A 290 -7.10 12.48 -6.64
N LEU A 291 -6.59 12.29 -7.86
CA LEU A 291 -7.26 12.67 -9.10
C LEU A 291 -8.38 11.69 -9.46
N ALA A 292 -8.19 10.40 -9.19
CA ALA A 292 -9.19 9.34 -9.39
C ALA A 292 -10.26 9.31 -8.27
N ALA A 293 -10.19 10.23 -7.31
CA ALA A 293 -11.06 10.33 -6.14
C ALA A 293 -12.52 10.67 -6.42
N ILE A 294 -12.94 10.75 -7.69
CA ILE A 294 -14.27 11.21 -8.11
C ILE A 294 -15.02 10.06 -8.79
N ASP A 295 -16.24 9.81 -8.36
CA ASP A 295 -17.15 8.86 -9.02
C ASP A 295 -17.58 9.40 -10.40
N PRO A 296 -17.41 8.62 -11.48
CA PRO A 296 -17.62 9.11 -12.85
C PRO A 296 -19.10 9.46 -13.15
N VAL A 297 -20.05 8.80 -12.48
CA VAL A 297 -21.49 9.00 -12.73
C VAL A 297 -21.98 10.25 -12.01
N THR A 298 -21.63 10.41 -10.74
CA THR A 298 -22.20 11.41 -9.82
C THR A 298 -21.32 12.64 -9.66
N GLN A 299 -20.04 12.54 -10.06
CA GLN A 299 -19.04 13.58 -9.88
C GLN A 299 -18.84 13.98 -8.40
N LEU A 300 -19.21 13.10 -7.46
CA LEU A 300 -18.91 13.21 -6.02
C LEU A 300 -17.61 12.49 -5.69
N ALA A 301 -17.11 12.64 -4.46
CA ALA A 301 -16.01 11.80 -3.99
C ALA A 301 -16.40 10.31 -4.08
N ASN A 302 -15.44 9.45 -4.41
CA ASN A 302 -15.62 8.01 -4.34
C ASN A 302 -15.41 7.49 -2.90
N ARG A 303 -15.58 6.18 -2.71
CA ARG A 303 -15.39 5.54 -1.40
C ARG A 303 -13.96 5.70 -0.86
N ASP A 304 -12.94 5.50 -1.70
CA ASP A 304 -11.55 5.61 -1.26
C ASP A 304 -11.22 7.02 -0.72
N ARG A 305 -11.75 8.06 -1.38
CA ARG A 305 -11.61 9.44 -0.92
C ARG A 305 -12.36 9.71 0.37
N PHE A 306 -13.53 9.11 0.53
CA PHE A 306 -14.30 9.18 1.77
C PHE A 306 -13.54 8.54 2.93
N ASP A 307 -13.01 7.33 2.77
CA ASP A 307 -12.31 6.61 3.82
C ASP A 307 -11.04 7.38 4.26
N ALA A 308 -10.27 7.90 3.29
CA ALA A 308 -9.09 8.70 3.56
C ALA A 308 -9.41 10.02 4.30
N TYR A 309 -10.46 10.73 3.87
CA TYR A 309 -10.84 12.00 4.49
C TYR A 309 -11.48 11.81 5.87
N LEU A 310 -12.25 10.74 6.05
CA LEU A 310 -12.81 10.39 7.36
C LEU A 310 -11.69 10.17 8.38
N GLN A 311 -10.64 9.45 8.00
CA GLN A 311 -9.49 9.21 8.86
C GLN A 311 -8.76 10.53 9.22
N GLU A 312 -8.59 11.44 8.26
CA GLU A 312 -7.97 12.76 8.48
C GLU A 312 -8.75 13.59 9.50
N VAL A 313 -10.05 13.78 9.26
CA VAL A 313 -10.92 14.58 10.13
C VAL A 313 -11.10 13.92 11.50
N TRP A 314 -11.11 12.58 11.56
CA TRP A 314 -11.17 11.86 12.83
C TRP A 314 -9.97 12.16 13.73
N GLN A 315 -8.75 12.12 13.16
CA GLN A 315 -7.53 12.46 13.88
C GLN A 315 -7.54 13.92 14.35
N GLN A 316 -8.02 14.84 13.52
CA GLN A 316 -8.17 16.24 13.92
C GLN A 316 -9.20 16.41 15.05
N GLY A 317 -10.35 15.72 14.97
CA GLY A 317 -11.38 15.75 16.00
C GLY A 317 -10.92 15.16 17.34
N LEU A 318 -10.00 14.19 17.34
CA LEU A 318 -9.36 13.68 18.56
C LEU A 318 -8.52 14.76 19.27
N MET A 319 -7.84 15.61 18.51
CA MET A 319 -7.00 16.68 19.05
C MET A 319 -7.84 17.87 19.54
N ASP A 320 -8.79 18.31 18.71
CA ASP A 320 -9.54 19.56 18.93
C ASP A 320 -10.84 19.36 19.71
N LYS A 321 -11.24 18.09 19.99
CA LYS A 321 -12.51 17.69 20.61
C LYS A 321 -13.73 18.24 19.88
N ILE A 322 -13.64 18.28 18.56
CA ILE A 322 -14.66 18.81 17.66
C ILE A 322 -15.66 17.68 17.32
N PRO A 323 -16.98 17.95 17.32
CA PRO A 323 -17.98 16.98 16.89
C PRO A 323 -17.85 16.70 15.38
N LEU A 324 -17.91 15.43 15.02
CA LEU A 324 -17.95 14.94 13.66
C LEU A 324 -19.32 14.34 13.38
N SER A 325 -20.00 14.86 12.36
CA SER A 325 -21.29 14.33 11.91
C SER A 325 -21.14 13.55 10.61
N LEU A 326 -21.85 12.42 10.53
CA LEU A 326 -21.94 11.55 9.37
C LEU A 326 -23.41 11.44 8.96
N VAL A 327 -23.68 11.70 7.69
CA VAL A 327 -24.98 11.46 7.06
C VAL A 327 -24.81 10.33 6.07
N MET A 328 -25.55 9.24 6.22
CA MET A 328 -25.59 8.14 5.26
C MET A 328 -26.95 8.11 4.57
N CYS A 329 -26.94 8.02 3.24
CA CYS A 329 -28.14 8.09 2.42
C CYS A 329 -28.23 6.87 1.52
N ALA A 330 -29.44 6.38 1.26
CA ALA A 330 -29.67 5.36 0.26
C ALA A 330 -30.90 5.63 -0.60
N VAL A 331 -30.74 5.43 -1.90
CA VAL A 331 -31.83 5.53 -2.87
C VAL A 331 -32.41 4.14 -3.12
N ALA A 332 -33.73 4.03 -3.09
CA ALA A 332 -34.46 2.82 -3.47
C ALA A 332 -35.41 3.10 -4.65
N GLY A 333 -35.79 2.04 -5.38
CA GLY A 333 -36.70 2.13 -6.53
C GLY A 333 -36.03 2.35 -7.91
N LEU A 334 -34.69 2.36 -7.97
CA LEU A 334 -33.94 2.60 -9.21
C LEU A 334 -34.16 1.50 -10.26
N ASP A 335 -34.35 0.25 -9.85
CA ASP A 335 -34.61 -0.87 -10.77
C ASP A 335 -35.95 -0.72 -11.49
N GLY A 336 -36.98 -0.25 -10.78
CA GLY A 336 -38.30 0.04 -11.36
C GLY A 336 -38.23 1.16 -12.40
N LEU A 337 -37.46 2.22 -12.11
CA LEU A 337 -37.18 3.28 -13.08
C LEU A 337 -36.42 2.77 -14.31
N ASN A 338 -35.42 1.92 -14.12
CA ASN A 338 -34.63 1.37 -15.23
C ASN A 338 -35.46 0.47 -16.16
N GLN A 339 -36.44 -0.25 -15.61
CA GLN A 339 -37.37 -1.08 -16.39
C GLN A 339 -38.41 -0.24 -17.14
N THR A 340 -38.83 0.89 -16.57
CA THR A 340 -39.89 1.75 -17.13
C THR A 340 -39.34 2.73 -18.17
N ASP A 341 -38.21 3.38 -17.88
CA ASP A 341 -37.66 4.50 -18.65
C ASP A 341 -36.29 4.20 -19.30
N GLY A 342 -35.82 2.95 -19.18
CA GLY A 342 -34.54 2.49 -19.72
C GLY A 342 -33.34 2.65 -18.79
N LYS A 343 -32.24 1.96 -19.11
CA LYS A 343 -31.05 1.81 -18.23
C LYS A 343 -30.38 3.11 -17.78
N GLN A 344 -30.59 4.22 -18.50
CA GLN A 344 -30.04 5.54 -18.15
C GLN A 344 -30.90 6.32 -17.13
N ALA A 345 -32.11 5.85 -16.82
CA ALA A 345 -33.01 6.53 -15.90
C ALA A 345 -32.51 6.48 -14.44
N GLY A 346 -31.97 5.34 -14.01
CA GLY A 346 -31.35 5.19 -12.69
C GLY A 346 -30.18 6.14 -12.49
N ASP A 347 -29.31 6.28 -13.49
CA ASP A 347 -28.19 7.23 -13.46
C ASP A 347 -28.64 8.68 -13.32
N ARG A 348 -29.81 9.05 -13.86
CA ARG A 348 -30.38 10.39 -13.65
C ARG A 348 -30.80 10.59 -12.19
N GLY A 349 -31.39 9.58 -11.56
CA GLY A 349 -31.72 9.61 -10.13
C GLY A 349 -30.49 9.77 -9.25
N LEU A 350 -29.42 9.02 -9.54
CA LEU A 350 -28.14 9.13 -8.84
C LEU A 350 -27.48 10.50 -9.03
N ARG A 351 -27.41 11.00 -10.27
CA ARG A 351 -26.89 12.35 -10.57
C ARG A 351 -27.70 13.46 -9.91
N HIS A 352 -29.00 13.26 -9.79
CA HIS A 352 -29.88 14.22 -9.16
C HIS A 352 -29.59 14.33 -7.66
N LEU A 353 -29.54 13.21 -6.94
CA LEU A 353 -29.15 13.21 -5.52
C LEU A 353 -27.77 13.83 -5.34
N ALA A 354 -26.81 13.48 -6.19
CA ALA A 354 -25.47 14.03 -6.14
C ALA A 354 -25.44 15.57 -6.25
N HIS A 355 -26.28 16.13 -7.12
CA HIS A 355 -26.41 17.58 -7.24
C HIS A 355 -27.01 18.23 -5.98
N LEU A 356 -27.98 17.58 -5.33
CA LEU A 356 -28.54 18.05 -4.05
C LEU A 356 -27.49 17.98 -2.92
N MET A 357 -26.73 16.89 -2.85
CA MET A 357 -25.66 16.73 -1.87
C MET A 357 -24.59 17.83 -2.00
N LYS A 358 -24.18 18.17 -3.23
CA LYS A 358 -23.27 19.32 -3.47
C LYS A 358 -23.87 20.66 -3.03
N LYS A 359 -25.19 20.83 -3.11
CA LYS A 359 -25.85 22.07 -2.68
C LYS A 359 -25.93 22.21 -1.17
N VAL A 360 -25.97 21.11 -0.41
CA VAL A 360 -26.02 21.17 1.06
C VAL A 360 -24.64 21.13 1.70
N ALA A 361 -23.69 20.41 1.08
CA ALA A 361 -22.28 20.34 1.49
C ALA A 361 -21.49 21.51 0.87
N GLN A 362 -21.76 22.74 1.33
CA GLN A 362 -21.10 23.94 0.79
C GLN A 362 -19.89 24.40 1.59
N ARG A 363 -19.67 23.87 2.81
CA ARG A 363 -18.53 24.30 3.61
C ARG A 363 -17.25 23.68 3.04
N PRO A 364 -16.09 24.35 3.19
CA PRO A 364 -14.81 23.84 2.69
C PRO A 364 -14.44 22.45 3.21
N ASP A 365 -14.89 22.14 4.43
CA ASP A 365 -14.60 20.89 5.13
C ASP A 365 -15.72 19.84 4.96
N ASP A 366 -16.80 20.16 4.24
CA ASP A 366 -17.84 19.17 3.98
C ASP A 366 -17.40 18.25 2.83
N LEU A 367 -17.58 16.93 2.98
CA LEU A 367 -17.31 15.98 1.90
C LEU A 367 -18.55 15.15 1.59
N ALA A 368 -19.13 15.37 0.41
CA ALA A 368 -20.16 14.51 -0.16
C ALA A 368 -19.54 13.43 -1.05
N CYS A 369 -19.91 12.17 -0.82
CA CYS A 369 -19.39 11.02 -1.53
C CYS A 369 -20.49 10.08 -2.04
N ARG A 370 -20.19 9.35 -3.11
CA ARG A 370 -20.87 8.11 -3.47
C ARG A 370 -20.16 6.96 -2.74
N TYR A 371 -20.80 6.45 -1.70
CA TYR A 371 -20.24 5.43 -0.81
C TYR A 371 -20.35 4.01 -1.39
N GLY A 372 -21.36 3.77 -2.22
CA GLY A 372 -21.58 2.51 -2.93
C GLY A 372 -22.50 2.69 -4.12
N GLU A 373 -23.08 1.60 -4.63
CA GLU A 373 -23.86 1.64 -5.87
C GLU A 373 -25.09 2.57 -5.78
N VAL A 374 -25.85 2.44 -4.69
CA VAL A 374 -27.06 3.22 -4.39
C VAL A 374 -26.96 3.98 -3.06
N THR A 375 -25.79 3.93 -2.42
CA THR A 375 -25.50 4.52 -1.12
C THR A 375 -24.56 5.70 -1.25
N PHE A 376 -24.83 6.74 -0.47
CA PHE A 376 -24.11 8.00 -0.47
C PHE A 376 -23.80 8.39 0.97
N ALA A 377 -22.78 9.21 1.17
CA ALA A 377 -22.46 9.73 2.49
C ALA A 377 -22.04 11.21 2.44
N ILE A 378 -22.24 11.92 3.55
CA ILE A 378 -21.70 13.26 3.78
C ILE A 378 -20.96 13.27 5.11
N ILE A 379 -19.70 13.67 5.09
CA ILE A 379 -18.92 13.98 6.28
C ILE A 379 -19.06 15.47 6.54
N LEU A 380 -19.49 15.83 7.75
CA LEU A 380 -19.78 17.19 8.19
C LEU A 380 -19.00 17.49 9.47
N PRO A 381 -17.76 18.01 9.35
CA PRO A 381 -16.94 18.35 10.50
C PRO A 381 -17.49 19.57 11.26
N SER A 382 -17.30 19.58 12.58
CA SER A 382 -17.71 20.67 13.48
C SER A 382 -19.21 20.95 13.49
N LEU A 383 -20.03 19.98 13.08
CA LEU A 383 -21.48 20.14 13.01
C LEU A 383 -22.17 19.26 14.05
N GLY A 384 -23.09 19.84 14.81
CA GLY A 384 -23.90 19.14 15.79
C GLY A 384 -25.09 18.39 15.17
N THR A 385 -25.75 17.57 15.97
CA THR A 385 -26.85 16.70 15.53
C THR A 385 -28.05 17.47 14.99
N GLU A 386 -28.44 18.58 15.61
CA GLU A 386 -29.61 19.38 15.19
C GLU A 386 -29.39 20.02 13.81
N ALA A 387 -28.24 20.67 13.62
CA ALA A 387 -27.87 21.27 12.33
C ALA A 387 -27.70 20.21 11.23
N THR A 388 -27.16 19.04 11.57
CA THR A 388 -27.05 17.91 10.65
C THR A 388 -28.42 17.35 10.27
N GLY A 389 -29.35 17.26 11.23
CA GLY A 389 -30.73 16.87 10.99
C GLY A 389 -31.45 17.84 10.05
N ALA A 390 -31.21 19.14 10.16
CA ALA A 390 -31.75 20.14 9.24
C ALA A 390 -31.25 19.95 7.80
N ILE A 391 -29.98 19.58 7.62
CA ILE A 391 -29.42 19.21 6.31
C ILE A 391 -30.11 17.97 5.75
N ALA A 392 -30.27 16.92 6.57
CA ALA A 392 -30.97 15.69 6.17
C ALA A 392 -32.43 15.96 5.76
N GLN A 393 -33.15 16.79 6.52
CA GLN A 393 -34.52 17.18 6.19
C GLN A 393 -34.60 17.99 4.88
N THR A 394 -33.64 18.89 4.65
CA THR A 394 -33.55 19.67 3.40
C THR A 394 -33.33 18.74 2.21
N LEU A 395 -32.41 17.78 2.33
CA LEU A 395 -32.16 16.77 1.29
C LEU A 395 -33.42 15.96 0.96
N LEU A 396 -34.19 15.53 1.95
CA LEU A 396 -35.45 14.80 1.73
C LEU A 396 -36.49 15.66 1.00
N ASN A 397 -36.68 16.90 1.43
CA ASN A 397 -37.66 17.81 0.83
C ASN A 397 -37.32 18.13 -0.63
N ASP A 398 -36.04 18.41 -0.91
CA ASP A 398 -35.58 18.75 -2.25
C ASP A 398 -35.64 17.54 -3.20
N PHE A 399 -35.30 16.34 -2.69
CA PHE A 399 -35.38 15.11 -3.46
C PHE A 399 -36.83 14.79 -3.86
N HIS A 400 -37.78 15.01 -2.95
CA HIS A 400 -39.20 14.83 -3.21
C HIS A 400 -39.77 15.75 -4.28
N THR A 401 -39.46 17.04 -4.22
CA THR A 401 -40.09 18.09 -5.03
C THR A 401 -39.88 17.85 -6.54
N LEU A 402 -38.81 17.16 -6.90
CA LEU A 402 -38.49 16.85 -8.30
C LEU A 402 -39.05 15.50 -8.78
N THR A 403 -39.22 14.53 -7.88
CA THR A 403 -39.90 13.25 -8.22
C THR A 403 -41.36 13.45 -8.62
N THR A 404 -42.04 14.48 -8.09
CA THR A 404 -43.44 14.77 -8.39
C THR A 404 -43.64 15.57 -9.68
N THR A 405 -42.63 16.32 -10.14
CA THR A 405 -42.74 17.19 -11.33
C THR A 405 -42.57 16.41 -12.65
N SER A 406 -41.94 15.24 -12.63
CA SER A 406 -41.75 14.38 -13.81
C SER A 406 -42.86 13.32 -14.00
N ALA A 407 -43.76 13.15 -13.04
CA ALA A 407 -44.82 12.13 -13.06
C ALA A 407 -46.09 12.67 -13.73
N THR A 408 -46.14 12.63 -15.05
CA THR A 408 -47.43 12.69 -15.75
C THR A 408 -48.10 11.31 -15.64
N ILE A 409 -49.17 11.26 -14.83
CA ILE A 409 -50.16 10.18 -14.72
C ILE A 409 -49.72 8.94 -13.90
N SER A 410 -50.22 8.92 -12.65
CA SER A 410 -50.58 7.75 -11.84
C SER A 410 -49.48 6.95 -11.12
N ALA A 411 -49.62 6.93 -9.78
CA ALA A 411 -49.07 6.04 -8.74
C ALA A 411 -47.60 6.20 -8.28
N ALA A 412 -47.46 6.77 -7.05
CA ALA A 412 -46.29 6.81 -6.17
C ALA A 412 -44.98 7.43 -6.73
N PRO A 413 -44.13 8.07 -5.90
CA PRO A 413 -42.80 8.44 -6.36
C PRO A 413 -42.04 7.16 -6.71
N ALA A 414 -41.56 7.03 -7.94
CA ALA A 414 -40.86 5.83 -8.43
C ALA A 414 -39.54 5.55 -7.67
N ILE A 415 -39.04 6.53 -6.91
CA ILE A 415 -37.84 6.44 -6.07
C ILE A 415 -38.05 7.07 -4.70
N SER A 416 -37.37 6.53 -3.69
CA SER A 416 -37.40 7.01 -2.31
C SER A 416 -36.00 7.16 -1.74
N LEU A 417 -35.80 8.12 -0.82
CA LEU A 417 -34.53 8.39 -0.17
C LEU A 417 -34.62 8.07 1.33
N SER A 418 -33.75 7.22 1.85
CA SER A 418 -33.65 6.98 3.31
C SER A 418 -32.35 7.58 3.82
N ILE A 419 -32.37 8.20 5.00
CA ILE A 419 -31.20 8.90 5.57
C ILE A 419 -30.95 8.46 7.02
N GLY A 420 -29.72 8.07 7.34
CA GLY A 420 -29.22 7.92 8.71
C GLY A 420 -28.31 9.09 9.07
N VAL A 421 -28.47 9.65 10.26
CA VAL A 421 -27.67 10.77 10.78
C VAL A 421 -27.03 10.35 12.10
N VAL A 422 -25.73 10.55 12.24
CA VAL A 422 -24.99 10.31 13.48
C VAL A 422 -24.03 11.45 13.73
N THR A 423 -23.88 11.84 14.99
CA THR A 423 -22.86 12.79 15.44
C THR A 423 -22.08 12.17 16.58
N MET A 424 -20.76 12.33 16.55
CA MET A 424 -19.88 11.82 17.60
C MET A 424 -18.74 12.78 17.82
N ILE A 425 -18.30 12.92 19.07
CA ILE A 425 -17.03 13.59 19.36
C ILE A 425 -15.98 12.48 19.44
N PRO A 426 -14.96 12.47 18.58
CA PRO A 426 -13.92 11.45 18.62
C PRO A 426 -13.26 11.41 20.01
N THR A 427 -13.23 10.23 20.62
CA THR A 427 -12.45 9.99 21.84
C THR A 427 -11.42 8.90 21.56
N GLY A 428 -10.23 9.01 22.16
CA GLY A 428 -9.23 7.95 22.00
C GLY A 428 -9.75 6.64 22.60
N ASN A 429 -9.26 5.51 22.09
CA ASN A 429 -9.45 4.21 22.77
C ASN A 429 -8.72 4.27 24.11
N SER A 430 -9.39 4.73 25.17
CA SER A 430 -8.87 4.59 26.53
C SER A 430 -8.91 3.11 26.88
N THR A 431 -7.75 2.46 26.89
CA THR A 431 -7.53 1.11 27.44
C THR A 431 -7.78 1.00 28.96
N GLU A 432 -8.37 2.02 29.60
CA GLU A 432 -8.63 2.08 31.05
C GLU A 432 -10.12 1.94 31.43
N ALA A 433 -11.00 1.56 30.50
CA ALA A 433 -12.42 1.33 30.78
C ALA A 433 -12.74 -0.17 30.91
N GLU A 434 -12.08 -0.88 31.83
CA GLU A 434 -12.43 -2.29 32.14
C GLU A 434 -13.69 -2.45 33.01
N ASN A 435 -14.41 -1.37 33.36
CA ASN A 435 -15.62 -1.48 34.20
C ASN A 435 -16.76 -0.48 33.90
N SER A 436 -16.82 0.11 32.71
CA SER A 436 -17.99 0.87 32.25
C SER A 436 -18.46 0.39 30.89
N THR A 437 -19.76 0.17 30.74
CA THR A 437 -20.47 -0.16 29.48
C THR A 437 -20.46 0.96 28.44
N GLU A 438 -19.48 1.87 28.50
CA GLU A 438 -19.31 2.96 27.55
C GLU A 438 -18.22 2.56 26.56
N THR A 439 -18.64 1.93 25.46
CA THR A 439 -17.79 1.72 24.28
C THR A 439 -17.24 3.08 23.84
N GLY A 440 -15.91 3.24 23.88
CA GLY A 440 -15.24 4.45 23.42
C GLY A 440 -15.68 4.82 22.01
N ALA A 441 -15.85 6.11 21.74
CA ALA A 441 -16.22 6.63 20.43
C ALA A 441 -15.09 6.32 19.43
N SER A 442 -15.26 5.28 18.61
CA SER A 442 -14.30 4.88 17.57
C SER A 442 -14.83 5.20 16.18
N MET A 443 -13.92 5.27 15.18
CA MET A 443 -14.29 5.52 13.79
C MET A 443 -15.21 4.41 13.24
N GLU A 444 -14.95 3.16 13.63
CA GLU A 444 -15.80 2.02 13.28
C GLU A 444 -17.20 2.13 13.90
N GLU A 445 -17.30 2.58 15.16
CA GLU A 445 -18.59 2.78 15.82
C GLU A 445 -19.40 3.90 15.15
N LEU A 446 -18.76 4.97 14.67
CA LEU A 446 -19.42 6.03 13.90
C LEU A 446 -20.08 5.47 12.63
N LEU A 447 -19.34 4.67 11.86
CA LEU A 447 -19.87 4.02 10.64
C LEU A 447 -21.00 3.03 10.97
N GLN A 448 -20.80 2.18 11.99
CA GLN A 448 -21.80 1.20 12.41
C GLN A 448 -23.10 1.85 12.92
N ARG A 449 -23.02 2.98 13.62
CA ARG A 449 -24.21 3.75 14.00
C ARG A 449 -24.88 4.38 12.78
N GLY A 450 -24.08 4.89 11.83
CA GLY A 450 -24.58 5.45 10.57
C GLY A 450 -25.40 4.44 9.77
N ASP A 451 -24.85 3.25 9.60
CA ASP A 451 -25.51 2.13 8.91
C ASP A 451 -26.78 1.66 9.65
N ARG A 452 -26.72 1.57 10.98
CA ARG A 452 -27.91 1.24 11.81
C ARG A 452 -29.02 2.27 11.60
N ALA A 453 -28.71 3.56 11.72
CA ALA A 453 -29.68 4.64 11.51
C ALA A 453 -30.28 4.61 10.10
N LEU A 454 -29.46 4.34 9.07
CA LEU A 454 -29.93 4.22 7.69
C LEU A 454 -30.88 3.03 7.51
N ASN A 455 -30.57 1.88 8.12
CA ASN A 455 -31.42 0.70 8.07
C ASN A 455 -32.74 0.91 8.82
N ASP A 456 -32.72 1.61 9.95
CA ASP A 456 -33.93 2.00 10.69
C ASP A 456 -34.81 2.94 9.86
N ALA A 457 -34.21 3.88 9.12
CA ALA A 457 -34.95 4.75 8.20
C ALA A 457 -35.62 3.96 7.07
N ARG A 458 -34.94 2.96 6.52
CA ARG A 458 -35.53 2.04 5.53
C ARG A 458 -36.69 1.24 6.11
N ALA A 459 -36.54 0.72 7.33
CA ALA A 459 -37.57 -0.07 8.01
C ALA A 459 -38.84 0.74 8.34
N LYS A 460 -38.72 2.06 8.56
CA LYS A 460 -39.85 2.97 8.81
C LYS A 460 -40.69 3.32 7.58
N GLY A 461 -40.42 2.71 6.43
CA GLY A 461 -41.17 2.92 5.18
C GLY A 461 -40.46 3.78 4.13
N ALA A 462 -39.13 3.94 4.27
CA ALA A 462 -38.29 4.83 3.48
C ALA A 462 -38.71 6.31 3.58
N ASN A 463 -37.98 7.19 2.88
CA ASN A 463 -38.41 8.57 2.71
C ASN A 463 -38.48 9.39 4.01
N CYS A 464 -37.59 9.08 4.92
CA CYS A 464 -37.44 9.72 6.21
C CYS A 464 -35.96 9.72 6.60
N PHE A 465 -35.65 10.46 7.67
CA PHE A 465 -34.35 10.37 8.31
C PHE A 465 -34.49 9.83 9.73
N VAL A 466 -33.45 9.15 10.19
CA VAL A 466 -33.32 8.67 11.58
C VAL A 466 -31.99 9.15 12.14
N VAL A 467 -32.02 9.62 13.39
CA VAL A 467 -30.83 9.97 14.16
C VAL A 467 -30.45 8.75 15.01
N GLY A 468 -29.20 8.31 14.91
CA GLY A 468 -28.66 7.12 15.61
C GLY A 468 -27.70 7.41 16.75
#